data_AF-A0A1J3HGK0-F1
#
_entry.id   AF-A0A1J3HGK0-F1
#
_cell.length_a   1.000
_cell.length_b   1.000
_cell.length_c   1.000
_cell.angle_alpha   90.00
_cell.angle_beta   90.00
_cell.angle_gamma   90.00
#
_symmetry.space_group_name_H-M   'P 1'
#
loop_
_entity.id
_entity.type
_entity.pdbx_description
1 polymer ?
#
loop_
_entity_poly.entity_id
_entity_poly.type
_entity_poly.pdbx_seq_one_letter_code
_entity_poly.pdbx_strand_id
1 'polypeptide(L)'
;QNGVRIKTWARPSRGFVRNVVFRNLIMNNVENPVIIDQNYCPNGRGCPRQSSGVKISGVTFANIKGTSRTPIAMKLDCSGSNHCTGLRLQDIKLTYMRKSSASYCRNAHGRASGVMVPRNCM
;
A
#
# COMPACT_ATOMS: atom_id res chain seq x y z
N GLN A 1 -6.16 1.71 -14.33
CA GLN A 1 -6.62 2.11 -12.99
C GLN A 1 -5.96 1.23 -11.91
N ASN A 2 -5.81 1.76 -10.70
CA ASN A 2 -5.28 1.06 -9.51
C ASN A 2 -6.35 0.24 -8.77
N GLY A 3 -5.90 -0.60 -7.82
CA GLY A 3 -6.78 -1.40 -6.97
C GLY A 3 -7.17 -0.65 -5.70
N VAL A 4 -6.97 -1.28 -4.54
CA VAL A 4 -7.25 -0.63 -3.25
C VAL A 4 -6.15 0.36 -2.91
N ARG A 5 -6.55 1.55 -2.47
CA ARG A 5 -5.64 2.68 -2.27
C ARG A 5 -6.03 3.53 -1.08
N ILE A 6 -5.06 3.76 -0.20
CA ILE A 6 -5.08 4.85 0.79
C ILE A 6 -4.08 5.90 0.31
N LYS A 7 -4.51 7.16 0.25
CA LYS A 7 -3.65 8.29 -0.14
C LYS A 7 -3.79 9.43 0.85
N THR A 8 -2.67 10.01 1.27
CA THR A 8 -2.65 11.19 2.13
C THR A 8 -1.72 12.24 1.56
N TRP A 9 -2.13 13.49 1.61
CA TRP A 9 -1.31 14.61 1.16
C TRP A 9 -0.04 14.76 2.02
N ALA A 10 1.08 15.06 1.38
CA ALA A 10 2.40 15.15 2.04
C ALA A 10 2.58 16.47 2.83
N ARG A 11 1.64 16.83 3.70
CA ARG A 11 1.71 18.04 4.56
C ARG A 11 1.49 17.70 6.03
N PRO A 12 1.96 18.56 6.96
CA PRO A 12 1.60 18.48 8.36
C PRO A 12 0.08 18.46 8.53
N SER A 13 -0.38 17.55 9.38
CA SER A 13 -1.78 17.34 9.70
C SER A 13 -1.88 16.62 11.04
N ARG A 14 -3.06 16.67 11.66
CA ARG A 14 -3.38 15.91 12.88
C ARG A 14 -4.41 14.80 12.60
N GLY A 15 -4.70 14.53 11.32
CA GLY A 15 -5.64 13.49 10.91
C GLY A 15 -5.14 12.07 11.14
N PHE A 16 -6.04 11.10 11.02
CA PHE A 16 -5.71 9.69 11.14
C PHE A 16 -6.56 8.82 10.21
N VAL A 17 -6.02 7.65 9.88
CA VAL A 17 -6.72 6.52 9.27
C VAL A 17 -6.42 5.31 10.14
N ARG A 18 -7.45 4.66 10.69
CA ARG A 18 -7.25 3.52 11.60
C ARG A 18 -8.22 2.39 11.31
N ASN A 19 -7.78 1.15 11.51
CA ASN A 19 -8.62 -0.06 11.49
C ASN A 19 -9.39 -0.25 10.17
N VAL A 20 -8.71 -0.05 9.04
CA VAL A 20 -9.27 -0.26 7.70
C VAL A 20 -9.00 -1.70 7.26
N VAL A 21 -9.99 -2.35 6.65
CA VAL A 21 -9.87 -3.73 6.15
C VAL A 21 -10.24 -3.79 4.67
N PHE A 22 -9.33 -4.31 3.86
CA PHE A 22 -9.56 -4.74 2.48
C PHE A 22 -9.43 -6.25 2.42
N ARG A 23 -10.51 -6.95 2.05
CA ARG A 23 -10.54 -8.41 2.11
C ARG A 23 -11.32 -9.05 0.96
N ASN A 24 -10.91 -10.25 0.55
CA ASN A 24 -11.58 -11.09 -0.45
C ASN A 24 -11.70 -10.41 -1.82
N LEU A 25 -10.57 -9.96 -2.36
CA LEU A 25 -10.52 -9.20 -3.60
C LEU A 25 -9.86 -10.00 -4.73
N ILE A 26 -10.43 -9.90 -5.93
CA ILE A 26 -9.84 -10.42 -7.16
C ILE A 26 -9.44 -9.24 -8.04
N MET A 27 -8.16 -9.19 -8.40
CA MET A 27 -7.54 -8.13 -9.19
C MET A 27 -7.31 -8.63 -10.62
N ASN A 28 -7.81 -7.93 -11.62
CA ASN A 28 -7.60 -8.30 -13.02
C ASN A 28 -6.90 -7.17 -13.77
N ASN A 29 -5.63 -7.38 -14.12
CA ASN A 29 -4.83 -6.46 -14.92
C ASN A 29 -4.83 -5.01 -14.37
N VAL A 30 -4.72 -4.89 -13.04
CA VAL A 30 -4.77 -3.62 -12.31
C VAL A 30 -3.35 -3.03 -12.21
N GLU A 31 -3.16 -1.72 -12.37
CA GLU A 31 -1.81 -1.10 -12.34
C GLU A 31 -1.00 -1.48 -11.10
N ASN A 32 -1.39 -0.98 -9.93
CA ASN A 32 -0.88 -1.39 -8.63
C ASN A 32 -2.08 -1.84 -7.77
N PRO A 33 -2.27 -3.15 -7.57
CA PRO A 33 -3.37 -3.69 -6.77
C PRO A 33 -3.49 -3.18 -5.33
N VAL A 34 -2.37 -2.97 -4.63
CA VAL A 34 -2.35 -2.56 -3.22
C VAL A 34 -1.48 -1.33 -3.04
N ILE A 35 -2.07 -0.23 -2.55
CA ILE A 35 -1.36 1.05 -2.39
C ILE A 35 -1.64 1.69 -1.03
N ILE A 36 -0.57 2.08 -0.33
CA ILE A 36 -0.57 3.18 0.61
C ILE A 36 0.42 4.23 0.08
N ASP A 37 -0.06 5.45 -0.15
CA ASP A 37 0.75 6.57 -0.64
C ASP A 37 0.57 7.77 0.29
N GLN A 38 1.48 7.91 1.26
CA GLN A 38 1.51 9.08 2.14
C GLN A 38 2.30 10.26 1.56
N ASN A 39 2.83 10.13 0.35
CA ASN A 39 3.53 11.18 -0.39
C ASN A 39 2.67 11.72 -1.54
N TYR A 40 1.35 11.55 -1.45
CA TYR A 40 0.46 11.81 -2.56
C TYR A 40 0.51 13.29 -2.98
N CYS A 41 0.88 13.49 -4.24
CA CYS A 41 0.83 14.78 -4.93
C CYS A 41 0.28 14.58 -6.36
N PRO A 42 -1.01 14.85 -6.60
CA PRO A 42 -1.61 14.84 -7.92
C PRO A 42 -0.95 15.89 -8.79
N ASN A 43 -0.72 15.50 -10.05
CA ASN A 43 -0.20 16.35 -11.12
C ASN A 43 1.22 16.90 -10.90
N GLY A 44 1.91 16.54 -9.81
CA GLY A 44 3.27 16.98 -9.52
C GLY A 44 3.41 18.50 -9.26
N ARG A 45 2.31 19.26 -9.23
CA ARG A 45 2.32 20.72 -9.09
C ARG A 45 2.00 21.10 -7.65
N GLY A 46 2.81 21.99 -7.08
CA GLY A 46 2.62 22.46 -5.70
C GLY A 46 2.82 21.36 -4.65
N CYS A 47 3.62 20.32 -4.96
CA CYS A 47 3.87 19.24 -4.02
C CYS A 47 4.61 19.77 -2.79
N PRO A 48 4.04 19.62 -1.59
CA PRO A 48 4.80 19.92 -0.38
C PRO A 48 5.98 18.94 -0.29
N ARG A 49 7.17 19.48 0.02
CA ARG A 49 8.37 18.66 0.32
C ARG A 49 8.40 18.26 1.80
N GLN A 50 7.24 18.10 2.39
CA GLN A 50 7.06 17.82 3.82
C GLN A 50 6.55 16.40 3.98
N SER A 51 6.66 15.86 5.19
CA SER A 51 6.09 14.55 5.50
C SER A 51 4.60 14.67 5.84
N SER A 52 3.79 13.71 5.40
CA SER A 52 2.38 13.65 5.82
C SER A 52 2.29 13.49 7.34
N GLY A 53 1.48 14.34 7.97
CA GLY A 53 1.14 14.24 9.39
C GLY A 53 0.01 13.26 9.70
N VAL A 54 -0.62 12.67 8.67
CA VAL A 54 -1.72 11.73 8.87
C VAL A 54 -1.18 10.41 9.42
N LYS A 55 -1.63 9.99 10.60
CA LYS A 55 -1.25 8.70 11.18
C LYS A 55 -2.06 7.56 10.57
N ILE A 56 -1.39 6.56 10.01
CA ILE A 56 -2.04 5.35 9.45
C ILE A 56 -1.71 4.16 10.36
N SER A 57 -2.75 3.49 10.87
CA SER A 57 -2.58 2.34 11.76
C SER A 57 -3.62 1.24 11.56
N GLY A 58 -3.24 -0.01 11.84
CA GLY A 58 -4.20 -1.12 11.89
C GLY A 58 -4.85 -1.46 10.54
N VAL A 59 -4.19 -1.18 9.42
CA VAL A 59 -4.71 -1.49 8.08
C VAL A 59 -4.46 -2.96 7.76
N THR A 60 -5.49 -3.67 7.33
CA THR A 60 -5.42 -5.08 6.96
C THR A 60 -5.72 -5.28 5.48
N PHE A 61 -4.82 -5.97 4.79
CA PHE A 61 -5.01 -6.50 3.44
C PHE A 61 -5.04 -8.02 3.53
N ALA A 62 -6.17 -8.64 3.23
CA ALA A 62 -6.38 -10.07 3.45
C ALA A 62 -7.02 -10.77 2.24
N ASN A 63 -6.53 -11.95 1.84
CA ASN A 63 -7.11 -12.74 0.75
C ASN A 63 -7.31 -11.92 -0.53
N ILE A 64 -6.22 -11.35 -1.05
CA ILE A 64 -6.21 -10.55 -2.27
C ILE A 64 -5.42 -11.31 -3.33
N LYS A 65 -6.06 -11.64 -4.45
CA LYS A 65 -5.46 -12.45 -5.51
C LYS A 65 -5.63 -11.86 -6.89
N GLY A 66 -4.78 -12.24 -7.84
CA GLY A 66 -4.94 -11.92 -9.26
C GLY A 66 -3.69 -11.35 -9.92
N THR A 67 -3.87 -10.38 -10.82
CA THR A 67 -2.81 -9.89 -11.71
C THR A 67 -2.64 -8.37 -11.64
N SER A 68 -1.37 -7.95 -11.66
CA SER A 68 -1.00 -6.55 -11.86
C SER A 68 -0.59 -6.29 -13.31
N ARG A 69 -0.78 -5.04 -13.75
CA ARG A 69 -0.35 -4.51 -15.05
C ARG A 69 1.03 -3.85 -14.99
N THR A 70 1.53 -3.57 -13.79
CA THR A 70 2.89 -3.08 -13.56
C THR A 70 3.69 -4.07 -12.69
N PRO A 71 5.04 -4.02 -12.72
CA PRO A 71 5.88 -4.91 -11.92
C PRO A 71 5.66 -4.76 -10.40
N ILE A 72 5.39 -3.54 -9.93
CA ILE A 72 5.14 -3.27 -8.52
C ILE A 72 3.66 -3.52 -8.21
N ALA A 73 3.31 -4.70 -7.69
CA ALA A 73 1.92 -4.98 -7.36
C ALA A 73 1.48 -4.35 -6.02
N MET A 74 2.43 -4.20 -5.10
CA MET A 74 2.20 -3.66 -3.77
C MET A 74 3.14 -2.48 -3.51
N LYS A 75 2.58 -1.28 -3.28
CA LYS A 75 3.32 -0.06 -2.94
C LYS A 75 2.88 0.45 -1.57
N LEU A 76 3.72 0.30 -0.56
CA LEU A 76 3.51 0.81 0.79
C LEU A 76 4.51 1.94 1.06
N ASP A 77 4.19 3.13 0.56
CA ASP A 77 5.04 4.31 0.66
C ASP A 77 4.55 5.24 1.78
N CYS A 78 5.03 4.96 3.00
CA CYS A 78 4.61 5.65 4.20
C CYS A 78 5.53 6.83 4.55
N SER A 79 4.96 7.79 5.28
CA SER A 79 5.60 9.03 5.71
C SER A 79 6.81 8.74 6.59
N GLY A 80 7.89 9.51 6.46
CA GLY A 80 9.09 9.38 7.29
C GLY A 80 8.93 9.91 8.72
N SER A 81 8.02 10.84 8.96
CA SER A 81 7.72 11.33 10.32
C SER A 81 6.54 10.62 10.97
N ASN A 82 5.67 9.99 10.18
CA ASN A 82 4.48 9.29 10.66
C ASN A 82 4.33 7.94 9.93
N HIS A 83 5.19 7.02 10.30
CA HIS A 83 5.24 5.66 9.75
C HIS A 83 3.87 4.97 9.80
N CYS A 84 3.58 4.10 8.84
CA CYS A 84 2.44 3.21 8.95
C CYS A 84 2.74 2.12 9.97
N THR A 85 1.81 1.84 10.88
CA THR A 85 2.00 0.86 11.95
C THR A 85 0.87 -0.15 12.04
N GLY A 86 1.15 -1.35 12.54
CA GLY A 86 0.13 -2.40 12.69
C GLY A 86 -0.49 -2.83 11.36
N LEU A 87 0.28 -2.73 10.26
CA LEU A 87 -0.15 -3.27 8.98
C LEU A 87 -0.24 -4.81 9.07
N ARG A 88 -1.30 -5.38 8.51
CA ARG A 88 -1.50 -6.84 8.45
C ARG A 88 -1.65 -7.25 7.00
N LEU A 89 -0.69 -8.03 6.51
CA LEU A 89 -0.73 -8.63 5.17
C LEU A 89 -1.02 -10.12 5.33
N GLN A 90 -2.09 -10.60 4.73
CA GLN A 90 -2.50 -12.00 4.86
C GLN A 90 -2.98 -12.55 3.52
N ASP A 91 -2.43 -13.68 3.10
CA ASP A 91 -2.90 -14.41 1.91
C ASP A 91 -3.01 -13.51 0.65
N ILE A 92 -1.89 -12.86 0.31
CA ILE A 92 -1.76 -12.00 -0.87
C ILE A 92 -1.08 -12.79 -1.99
N LYS A 93 -1.72 -12.89 -3.16
CA LYS A 93 -1.20 -13.59 -4.35
C LYS A 93 -1.43 -12.77 -5.62
N LEU A 94 -0.49 -11.90 -5.94
CA LEU A 94 -0.50 -10.98 -7.07
C LEU A 94 0.67 -11.26 -8.01
N THR A 95 0.38 -11.49 -9.29
CA THR A 95 1.40 -11.81 -10.30
C THR A 95 1.45 -10.76 -11.41
N TYR A 96 2.62 -10.59 -12.03
CA TYR A 96 2.83 -9.70 -13.17
C TYR A 96 3.31 -10.54 -14.36
N MET A 97 2.59 -10.48 -15.50
CA MET A 97 2.92 -11.28 -16.70
C MET A 97 3.15 -12.78 -16.41
N ARG A 98 2.30 -13.37 -15.56
CA ARG A 98 2.40 -14.78 -15.09
C ARG A 98 3.70 -15.11 -14.33
N LYS A 99 4.45 -14.09 -13.90
CA LYS A 99 5.63 -14.17 -13.05
C LYS A 99 5.36 -13.54 -11.68
N SER A 100 6.29 -13.71 -10.75
CA SER A 100 6.28 -12.98 -9.48
C SER A 100 6.29 -11.47 -9.74
N SER A 101 5.37 -10.77 -9.08
CA SER A 101 5.43 -9.30 -8.99
C SER A 101 6.38 -8.89 -7.88
N ALA A 102 6.58 -7.58 -7.69
CA ALA A 102 7.42 -7.00 -6.66
C ALA A 102 6.63 -6.07 -5.72
N SER A 103 7.23 -5.81 -4.56
CA SER A 103 6.77 -4.86 -3.57
C SER A 103 7.71 -3.67 -3.48
N TYR A 104 7.16 -2.48 -3.28
CA TYR A 104 7.90 -1.30 -2.84
C TYR A 104 7.44 -0.93 -1.44
N CYS A 105 8.38 -0.75 -0.51
CA CYS A 105 8.05 -0.37 0.86
C CYS A 105 8.99 0.69 1.41
N ARG A 106 8.41 1.63 2.15
CA ARG A 106 9.10 2.68 2.88
C ARG A 106 8.31 2.97 4.14
N ASN A 107 8.97 2.94 5.30
CA ASN A 107 8.38 3.29 6.61
C ASN A 107 7.08 2.55 6.95
N ALA A 108 6.95 1.30 6.50
CA ALA A 108 5.76 0.48 6.67
C ALA A 108 6.08 -0.66 7.65
N HIS A 109 5.37 -0.69 8.79
CA HIS A 109 5.64 -1.63 9.88
C HIS A 109 4.40 -2.46 10.20
N GLY A 110 4.58 -3.77 10.35
CA GLY A 110 3.47 -4.69 10.48
C GLY A 110 3.91 -6.14 10.53
N ARG A 111 3.00 -7.05 10.14
CA ARG A 111 3.27 -8.48 10.06
C ARG A 111 2.63 -9.06 8.79
N ALA A 112 3.27 -10.09 8.25
CA ALA A 112 2.75 -10.87 7.13
C ALA A 112 2.50 -12.32 7.56
N SER A 113 1.48 -12.96 6.98
CA SER A 113 1.13 -14.36 7.26
C SER A 113 0.49 -15.04 6.04
N GLY A 114 0.57 -16.36 5.98
CA GLY A 114 0.00 -17.14 4.88
C GLY A 114 0.74 -16.95 3.55
N VAL A 115 0.02 -17.08 2.44
CA VAL A 115 0.61 -16.97 1.09
C VAL A 115 1.00 -15.51 0.82
N MET A 116 2.25 -15.27 0.41
CA MET A 116 2.74 -13.92 0.11
C MET A 116 3.51 -13.88 -1.22
N VAL A 117 2.81 -13.46 -2.28
CA VAL A 117 3.38 -13.09 -3.58
C VAL A 117 2.74 -11.75 -3.96
N PRO A 118 3.50 -10.65 -4.13
CA PRO A 118 4.96 -10.54 -4.07
C PRO A 118 5.56 -10.79 -2.68
N ARG A 119 6.90 -10.93 -2.60
CA ARG A 119 7.61 -10.96 -1.31
C ARG A 119 7.23 -9.72 -0.51
N ASN A 120 6.85 -9.93 0.74
CA ASN A 120 6.44 -8.86 1.64
C ASN A 120 7.67 -8.11 2.21
N CYS A 121 7.41 -6.99 2.86
CA CYS A 121 8.42 -6.11 3.44
C CYS A 121 8.24 -5.91 4.94
N MET A 122 7.47 -6.79 5.57
CA MET A 122 7.26 -6.82 7.02
C MET A 122 8.37 -7.62 7.69
#